data_AF-A0A496ZFF2-F1
#
_entry.id   AF-A0A496ZFF2-F1
#
_cell.length_a   1.000
_cell.length_b   1.000
_cell.length_c   1.000
_cell.angle_alpha   90.00
_cell.angle_beta   90.00
_cell.angle_gamma   90.00
#
_symmetry.space_group_name_H-M   'P 1'
#
loop_
_entity.id
_entity.type
_entity.pdbx_description
1 polymer ?
#
loop_
_entity_poly.entity_id
_entity_poly.type
_entity_poly.pdbx_seq_one_letter_code
_entity_poly.pdbx_strand_id
1 'polypeptide(L)'
;MKKCRDCKHEVSEQAYTCPNCGAMYPAKANWDGWGFEYKSEANFLGLPLVHISFKYRMNKMPVVAKGVISIGQFGAGIINISQFGVGVISISQFTIAGYAIAQFAIAYSCIAQIALYVDNGYGQVVRKLSEVLGGF
;
A
#
# COMPACT_ATOMS: atom_id res chain seq x y z
N MET A 1 -10.55 14.48 31.41
CA MET A 1 -11.58 14.79 30.38
C MET A 1 -10.99 15.83 29.42
N LYS A 2 -11.28 15.75 28.13
CA LYS A 2 -10.84 16.71 27.10
C LYS A 2 -12.01 17.11 26.20
N LYS A 3 -11.92 18.28 25.56
CA LYS A 3 -12.90 18.71 24.56
C LYS A 3 -12.67 17.98 23.24
N CYS A 4 -13.74 17.47 22.64
CA CYS A 4 -13.72 16.90 21.29
C CYS A 4 -13.13 17.90 20.29
N ARG A 5 -12.19 17.45 19.46
CA ARG A 5 -11.59 18.21 18.36
C ARG A 5 -12.65 18.94 17.51
N ASP A 6 -13.70 18.23 17.13
CA ASP A 6 -14.69 18.67 16.14
C ASP A 6 -15.83 19.48 16.78
N CYS A 7 -16.58 18.90 17.74
CA CYS A 7 -17.78 19.53 18.31
C CYS A 7 -17.61 20.16 19.71
N LYS A 8 -16.41 20.12 20.29
CA LYS A 8 -16.08 20.64 21.63
C LYS A 8 -16.80 20.00 22.83
N HIS A 9 -17.64 18.98 22.63
CA HIS A 9 -18.23 18.18 23.71
C HIS A 9 -17.17 17.54 24.61
N GLU A 10 -17.42 17.44 25.91
CA GLU A 10 -16.49 16.80 26.85
C GLU A 10 -16.45 15.29 26.64
N VAL A 11 -15.25 14.75 26.42
CA VAL A 11 -15.01 13.34 26.19
C VAL A 11 -13.89 12.83 27.09
N SER A 12 -13.92 11.52 27.37
CA SER A 12 -12.77 10.85 27.99
C SER A 12 -11.54 10.96 27.08
N GLU A 13 -10.34 11.06 27.68
CA GLU A 13 -9.09 11.07 26.90
C GLU A 13 -8.84 9.75 26.15
N GLN A 14 -9.46 8.67 26.63
CA GLN A 14 -9.40 7.34 26.04
C GLN A 14 -10.60 7.04 25.13
N ALA A 15 -11.52 8.00 24.92
CA ALA A 15 -12.67 7.79 24.07
C ALA A 15 -12.22 7.46 22.64
N TYR A 16 -12.75 6.38 22.07
CA TYR A 16 -12.53 6.03 20.67
C TYR A 16 -13.43 6.84 19.73
N THR A 17 -14.65 7.17 20.16
CA THR A 17 -15.64 7.93 19.38
C THR A 17 -16.31 8.98 20.26
N CYS A 18 -16.55 10.19 19.74
CA CYS A 18 -17.34 11.20 20.43
C CYS A 18 -18.83 10.81 20.41
N PRO A 19 -19.51 10.74 21.57
CA PRO A 19 -20.93 10.36 21.62
C PRO A 19 -21.86 11.40 20.98
N ASN A 20 -21.43 12.66 20.84
CA ASN A 20 -22.25 13.73 20.30
C ASN A 20 -22.15 13.85 18.76
N CYS A 21 -20.94 13.81 18.19
CA CYS A 21 -20.73 14.05 16.76
C CYS A 21 -20.08 12.90 15.98
N GLY A 22 -19.73 11.80 16.64
CA GLY A 22 -19.11 10.64 15.99
C GLY A 22 -17.62 10.77 15.63
N ALA A 23 -16.95 11.86 16.02
CA ALA A 23 -15.53 12.04 15.76
C ALA A 23 -14.68 10.91 16.39
N MET A 24 -13.83 10.26 15.59
CA MET A 24 -12.92 9.20 16.09
C MET A 24 -11.69 9.81 16.76
N TYR A 25 -11.19 9.16 17.82
CA TYR A 25 -10.13 9.67 18.70
C TYR A 25 -10.32 11.17 19.03
N PRO A 26 -11.48 11.56 19.57
CA PRO A 26 -11.89 12.96 19.69
C PRO A 26 -10.99 13.78 20.62
N ALA A 27 -10.27 13.14 21.54
CA ALA A 27 -9.35 13.80 22.47
C ALA A 27 -7.99 14.15 21.84
N LYS A 28 -7.65 13.59 20.67
CA LYS A 28 -6.41 13.95 19.96
C LYS A 28 -6.58 15.30 19.26
N ALA A 29 -5.67 16.24 19.50
CA ALA A 29 -5.74 17.57 18.88
C ALA A 29 -5.70 17.47 17.33
N ASN A 30 -4.76 16.68 16.81
CA ASN A 30 -4.70 16.28 15.42
C ASN A 30 -4.81 14.76 15.33
N TRP A 31 -5.65 14.29 14.42
CA TRP A 31 -5.75 12.89 14.05
C TRP A 31 -5.85 12.87 12.53
N ASP A 32 -5.16 11.98 11.85
CA ASP A 32 -5.18 11.90 10.38
C ASP A 32 -5.45 10.48 9.88
N GLY A 33 -5.74 9.56 10.80
CA GLY A 33 -5.91 8.15 10.50
C GLY A 33 -5.39 7.21 11.58
N TRP A 34 -5.37 5.92 11.28
CA TRP A 34 -4.82 4.87 12.14
C TRP A 34 -3.80 4.03 11.39
N GLY A 35 -2.95 3.31 12.13
CA GLY A 35 -1.87 2.51 11.58
C GLY A 35 -0.52 3.22 11.57
N PHE A 36 0.45 2.64 10.86
CA PHE A 36 1.85 3.07 10.87
C PHE A 36 2.25 3.62 9.50
N GLU A 37 2.91 4.78 9.49
CA GLU A 37 3.51 5.39 8.31
C GLU A 37 4.91 5.90 8.68
N TYR A 38 5.91 5.53 7.88
CA TYR A 38 7.28 6.01 7.98
C TYR A 38 7.76 6.41 6.59
N LYS A 39 8.43 7.57 6.52
CA LYS A 39 9.12 8.06 5.32
C LYS A 39 10.53 8.44 5.74
N SER A 40 11.53 7.97 5.00
CA SER A 40 12.91 8.41 5.18
C SER A 40 13.05 9.91 4.88
N GLU A 41 13.92 10.59 5.61
CA GLU A 41 14.27 12.00 5.32
C GLU A 41 15.04 12.13 4.00
N ALA A 42 15.87 11.12 3.68
CA ALA A 42 16.57 11.04 2.42
C ALA A 42 15.57 10.79 1.27
N ASN A 43 15.73 11.56 0.19
CA ASN A 43 14.89 11.51 -0.99
C ASN A 43 15.72 11.26 -2.26
N PHE A 44 15.11 10.61 -3.24
CA PHE A 44 15.63 10.42 -4.59
C PHE A 44 14.50 10.73 -5.59
N LEU A 45 14.76 11.66 -6.52
CA LEU A 45 13.78 12.13 -7.51
C LEU A 45 12.44 12.58 -6.91
N GLY A 46 12.47 13.22 -5.72
CA GLY A 46 11.27 13.69 -5.02
C GLY A 46 10.45 12.60 -4.33
N LEU A 47 10.95 11.35 -4.31
CA LEU A 47 10.39 10.25 -3.54
C LEU A 47 11.29 9.92 -2.34
N PRO A 48 10.73 9.52 -1.19
CA PRO A 48 11.55 9.01 -0.09
C PRO A 48 12.32 7.75 -0.52
N LEU A 49 13.55 7.59 -0.03
CA LEU A 49 14.30 6.36 -0.24
C LEU A 49 13.53 5.14 0.31
N VAL A 50 12.93 5.28 1.48
CA VAL A 50 12.12 4.23 2.11
C VAL A 50 10.77 4.82 2.53
N HIS A 51 9.69 4.18 2.10
CA HIS A 51 8.35 4.48 2.57
C HIS A 51 7.68 3.20 3.05
N ILE A 52 7.39 3.14 4.35
CA ILE A 52 6.65 2.05 4.97
C ILE A 52 5.25 2.57 5.32
N SER A 53 4.20 1.91 4.84
CA SER A 53 2.83 2.32 5.16
C SER A 53 1.87 1.14 5.34
N PHE A 54 1.35 1.04 6.54
CA PHE A 54 0.19 0.23 6.94
C PHE A 54 -0.90 1.13 7.53
N LYS A 55 -0.94 2.40 7.08
CA LYS A 55 -1.83 3.44 7.60
C LYS A 55 -3.08 3.58 6.73
N TYR A 56 -4.20 3.87 7.38
CA TYR A 56 -5.45 4.30 6.75
C TYR A 56 -5.78 5.71 7.21
N ARG A 57 -6.24 6.53 6.27
CA ARG A 57 -6.73 7.90 6.54
C ARG A 57 -8.11 7.84 7.22
N MET A 58 -8.54 9.00 7.73
CA MET A 58 -9.88 9.17 8.35
C MET A 58 -11.03 8.71 7.45
N ASN A 59 -10.90 8.91 6.14
CA ASN A 59 -11.88 8.48 5.13
C ASN A 59 -11.79 6.97 4.79
N LYS A 60 -11.07 6.19 5.60
CA LYS A 60 -10.82 4.74 5.42
C LYS A 60 -10.05 4.38 4.16
N MET A 61 -9.44 5.35 3.48
CA MET A 61 -8.57 5.04 2.35
C MET A 61 -7.16 4.68 2.85
N PRO A 62 -6.55 3.61 2.32
CA PRO A 62 -5.18 3.26 2.66
C PRO A 62 -4.21 4.33 2.16
N VAL A 63 -3.14 4.56 2.93
CA VAL A 63 -2.00 5.37 2.50
C VAL A 63 -1.08 4.46 1.71
N VAL A 64 -1.02 4.65 0.38
CA VAL A 64 -0.11 3.91 -0.49
C VAL A 64 1.35 4.25 -0.16
N ALA A 65 2.16 3.23 0.09
CA ALA A 65 3.61 3.36 0.24
C ALA A 65 4.23 3.70 -1.12
N LYS A 66 4.78 4.91 -1.25
CA LYS A 66 5.44 5.44 -2.46
C LYS A 66 6.88 5.85 -2.15
N GLY A 67 7.85 5.17 -2.73
CA GLY A 67 9.27 5.42 -2.48
C GLY A 67 10.19 4.66 -3.44
N VAL A 68 11.50 4.84 -3.32
CA VAL A 68 12.47 3.96 -4.00
C VAL A 68 12.28 2.53 -3.52
N ILE A 69 12.23 2.36 -2.19
CA ILE A 69 11.81 1.13 -1.52
C ILE A 69 10.45 1.39 -0.88
N SER A 70 9.41 0.68 -1.33
CA SER A 70 8.06 0.76 -0.79
C SER A 70 7.66 -0.51 -0.05
N ILE A 71 7.18 -0.38 1.18
CA ILE A 71 6.73 -1.51 2.02
C ILE A 71 5.32 -1.21 2.55
N GLY A 72 4.33 -2.06 2.28
CA GLY A 72 2.98 -1.82 2.80
C GLY A 72 1.89 -2.72 2.26
N GLN A 73 0.64 -2.49 2.67
CA GLN A 73 -0.50 -3.20 2.06
C GLN A 73 -0.66 -2.82 0.58
N PHE A 74 -0.49 -1.53 0.28
CA PHE A 74 -0.50 -0.98 -1.07
C PHE A 74 0.82 -0.26 -1.32
N GLY A 75 1.52 -0.62 -2.38
CA GLY A 75 2.87 -0.12 -2.65
C GLY A 75 3.11 0.24 -4.12
N ALA A 76 3.86 1.31 -4.34
CA ALA A 76 4.35 1.72 -5.65
C ALA A 76 5.79 2.23 -5.53
N GLY A 77 6.75 1.56 -6.16
CA GLY A 77 8.16 1.92 -6.01
C GLY A 77 9.09 1.20 -6.98
N ILE A 78 10.39 1.48 -6.87
CA ILE A 78 11.39 0.77 -7.68
C ILE A 78 11.52 -0.66 -7.14
N ILE A 79 11.76 -0.79 -5.84
CA ILE A 79 11.73 -2.05 -5.09
C ILE A 79 10.47 -2.03 -4.23
N ASN A 80 9.52 -2.92 -4.52
CA ASN A 80 8.23 -2.93 -3.88
C ASN A 80 7.96 -4.24 -3.12
N ILE A 81 7.63 -4.13 -1.83
CA ILE A 81 7.28 -5.26 -0.96
C ILE A 81 5.87 -5.01 -0.41
N SER A 82 4.86 -5.65 -0.99
CA SER A 82 3.48 -5.28 -0.68
C SER A 82 2.44 -6.36 -0.91
N GLN A 83 1.21 -6.16 -0.41
CA GLN A 83 0.10 -7.03 -0.79
C GLN A 83 -0.39 -6.74 -2.21
N PHE A 84 -0.61 -5.46 -2.52
CA PHE A 84 -0.98 -4.98 -3.84
C PHE A 84 0.06 -3.97 -4.31
N GLY A 85 0.75 -4.32 -5.40
CA GLY A 85 2.00 -3.68 -5.77
C GLY A 85 2.10 -3.25 -7.22
N VAL A 86 2.82 -2.14 -7.43
CA VAL A 86 3.39 -1.81 -8.74
C VAL A 86 4.86 -1.47 -8.56
N GLY A 87 5.74 -2.02 -9.39
CA GLY A 87 7.14 -1.63 -9.31
C GLY A 87 8.06 -2.18 -10.39
N VAL A 88 9.35 -1.82 -10.32
CA VAL A 88 10.34 -2.41 -11.23
C VAL A 88 10.70 -3.82 -10.76
N ILE A 89 10.99 -3.97 -9.47
CA ILE A 89 11.20 -5.26 -8.80
C ILE A 89 10.15 -5.35 -7.69
N SER A 90 9.32 -6.40 -7.72
CA SER A 90 8.22 -6.54 -6.77
C SER A 90 8.20 -7.92 -6.11
N ILE A 91 8.11 -7.94 -4.78
CA ILE A 91 7.77 -9.12 -3.98
C ILE A 91 6.37 -8.86 -3.41
N SER A 92 5.34 -9.52 -3.94
CA SER A 92 3.97 -9.15 -3.58
C SER A 92 2.94 -10.26 -3.76
N GLN A 93 1.80 -10.19 -3.06
CA GLN A 93 0.70 -11.13 -3.37
C GLN A 93 0.13 -10.86 -4.77
N PHE A 94 -0.23 -9.61 -5.08
CA PHE A 94 -0.74 -9.17 -6.38
C PHE A 94 0.16 -8.05 -6.91
N THR A 95 0.66 -8.17 -8.14
CA THR A 95 1.55 -7.14 -8.69
C THR A 95 1.50 -6.96 -10.20
N ILE A 96 1.81 -5.74 -10.62
CA ILE A 96 2.26 -5.42 -11.97
C ILE A 96 3.70 -4.94 -11.89
N ALA A 97 4.65 -5.63 -12.52
CA ALA A 97 6.05 -5.28 -12.37
C ALA A 97 6.96 -5.58 -13.56
N GLY A 98 8.19 -5.05 -13.55
CA GLY A 98 9.24 -5.55 -14.44
C GLY A 98 9.62 -6.99 -14.05
N TYR A 99 10.12 -7.15 -12.84
CA TYR A 99 10.53 -8.42 -12.25
C TYR A 99 9.67 -8.71 -11.02
N ALA A 100 9.06 -9.90 -10.97
CA ALA A 100 8.15 -10.24 -9.87
C ALA A 100 8.44 -11.60 -9.21
N ILE A 101 8.34 -11.63 -7.89
CA ILE A 101 8.06 -12.84 -7.12
C ILE A 101 6.69 -12.64 -6.48
N ALA A 102 5.69 -13.42 -6.89
CA ALA A 102 4.31 -13.15 -6.48
C ALA A 102 3.37 -14.35 -6.46
N GLN A 103 2.18 -14.18 -5.90
CA GLN A 103 1.09 -15.16 -6.09
C GLN A 103 0.41 -14.90 -7.43
N PHE A 104 0.02 -13.65 -7.68
CA PHE A 104 -0.60 -13.17 -8.91
C PHE A 104 0.25 -12.06 -9.53
N ALA A 105 0.69 -12.25 -10.77
CA ALA A 105 1.52 -11.25 -11.45
C ALA A 105 1.11 -10.97 -12.90
N ILE A 106 1.28 -9.72 -13.31
CA ILE A 106 1.50 -9.35 -14.71
C ILE A 106 2.90 -8.74 -14.74
N ALA A 107 3.84 -9.36 -15.44
CA ALA A 107 5.22 -8.91 -15.39
C ALA A 107 6.00 -9.05 -16.70
N TYR A 108 7.16 -8.38 -16.79
CA TYR A 108 8.11 -8.69 -17.85
C TYR A 108 8.71 -10.08 -17.63
N SER A 109 9.26 -10.34 -16.44
CA SER A 109 9.71 -11.67 -15.99
C SER A 109 9.27 -11.97 -14.57
N CYS A 110 8.88 -13.21 -14.27
CA CYS A 110 8.36 -13.55 -12.95
C CYS A 110 8.53 -15.01 -12.50
N ILE A 111 8.55 -15.19 -11.19
CA ILE A 111 8.23 -16.44 -10.51
C ILE A 111 6.90 -16.23 -9.79
N ALA A 112 5.82 -16.88 -10.23
CA ALA A 112 4.51 -16.66 -9.64
C ALA A 112 3.56 -17.84 -9.78
N GLN A 113 2.58 -17.95 -8.87
CA GLN A 113 1.60 -19.04 -8.93
C GLN A 113 0.66 -18.90 -10.14
N ILE A 114 0.15 -17.70 -10.37
CA ILE A 114 -0.69 -17.33 -11.50
C ILE A 114 -0.09 -16.08 -12.13
N ALA A 115 0.29 -16.13 -13.41
CA ALA A 115 0.85 -14.95 -14.06
C ALA A 115 0.69 -14.86 -15.57
N LEU A 116 0.69 -13.61 -16.04
CA LEU A 116 0.97 -13.24 -17.42
C LEU A 116 2.37 -12.63 -17.51
N TYR A 117 3.22 -13.13 -18.39
CA TYR A 117 4.59 -12.65 -18.55
C TYR A 117 4.92 -12.26 -19.99
N VAL A 118 5.96 -11.45 -20.20
CA VAL A 118 6.44 -11.05 -21.54
C VAL A 118 7.63 -11.87 -21.99
N ASP A 119 8.65 -12.01 -21.15
CA ASP A 119 9.94 -12.63 -21.48
C ASP A 119 10.10 -14.01 -20.84
N ASN A 120 10.24 -14.08 -19.50
CA ASN A 120 10.43 -15.34 -18.77
C ASN A 120 9.46 -15.50 -17.59
N GLY A 121 8.71 -16.60 -17.53
CA GLY A 121 7.74 -16.86 -16.47
C GLY A 121 7.82 -18.29 -15.91
N TYR A 122 7.85 -18.42 -14.58
CA TYR A 122 7.94 -19.71 -13.88
C TYR A 122 6.85 -19.86 -12.82
N GLY A 123 6.15 -21.00 -12.80
CA GLY A 123 5.21 -21.37 -11.74
C GLY A 123 4.06 -22.25 -12.24
N GLN A 124 2.97 -22.34 -11.46
CA GLN A 124 1.89 -23.29 -11.73
C GLN A 124 1.05 -22.94 -12.96
N VAL A 125 0.50 -21.72 -13.00
CA VAL A 125 -0.38 -21.25 -14.08
C VAL A 125 0.19 -19.96 -14.65
N VAL A 126 1.24 -20.11 -15.46
CA VAL A 126 2.00 -18.99 -16.02
C VAL A 126 1.94 -19.03 -17.53
N ARG A 127 1.42 -17.96 -18.15
CA ARG A 127 1.18 -17.87 -19.60
C ARG A 127 1.87 -16.65 -20.18
N LYS A 128 2.36 -16.77 -21.41
CA LYS A 128 2.94 -15.62 -22.11
C LYS A 128 1.82 -14.69 -22.56
N LEU A 129 1.98 -13.39 -22.34
CA LEU A 129 0.96 -12.38 -22.60
C LEU A 129 0.53 -12.36 -24.08
N SER A 130 1.47 -12.55 -25.00
CA SER A 130 1.20 -12.57 -26.45
C SER A 130 0.31 -13.74 -26.87
N GLU A 131 0.43 -14.90 -26.22
CA GLU A 131 -0.38 -16.08 -26.54
C GLU A 131 -1.84 -15.89 -26.10
N VAL A 132 -2.04 -15.20 -24.98
CA VAL A 132 -3.38 -14.91 -24.45
C VAL A 132 -4.08 -13.82 -25.27
N LEU A 133 -3.34 -12.81 -25.73
CA LEU A 133 -3.91 -11.70 -26.50
C LEU A 133 -4.09 -12.01 -27.99
N GLY A 134 -3.27 -12.89 -28.57
CA GLY A 134 -3.35 -13.28 -29.99
C GLY A 134 -4.38 -14.38 -30.30
N GLY A 135 -5.15 -14.81 -29.30
CA GLY A 135 -6.12 -15.91 -29.41
C GLY A 135 -7.53 -15.51 -29.90
N PHE A 136 -7.67 -14.43 -30.66
CA PHE A 136 -8.89 -14.05 -31.38
C PHE A 136 -8.62 -13.98 -32.89
#